data_AF-A0A6L7WNK1-F1
#
_entry.id   AF-A0A6L7WNK1-F1
#
_cell.length_a   1.000
_cell.length_b   1.000
_cell.length_c   1.000
_cell.angle_alpha   90.00
_cell.angle_beta   90.00
_cell.angle_gamma   90.00
#
_symmetry.space_group_name_H-M   'P 1'
#
loop_
_entity.id
_entity.type
_entity.pdbx_description
1 polymer ?
#
loop_
_entity_poly.entity_id
_entity_poly.type
_entity_poly.pdbx_seq_one_letter_code
_entity_poly.pdbx_strand_id
1 'polypeptide(L)'
;MDVGSELLGHGPHRLPDPGRDHNGPHYLLHLDARRGQRRVRGRLRGPSRQRLAVGRDGPQGGADVAAATRAALPMTQIARRRTAARLACLGAAVCGLATAPARAARVETPVRVERTVFLMGTLATFVTEAVDRETGLAKLERMVRIVEQTEAELSTWRDDSVLSALNRRPVGEALRLPAGTCALLARVADWRAATGGAFDPAIGRLIDVWGLRGEGRHPDDDELAAALAGAGFDNLSLDPEGCAVTRDAAVILDAGGFGKGEAFDRVRAAERGRDGVWRIDFGGQMAVSGEASDGPWAVGVAHPARRGTAVLELSLAAGSIATSGGSERDLVLEDGSRIGHIIDPRNGRPVIRSASVTVWHESAFVADVLSTALYVMGQDRGIAWAAARGIAACFIASDRDAADVRFRATPAFEARFPLPATP
;
A
#
# COMPACT_ATOMS: atom_id res chain seq x y z
N MET A 1 62.37 36.29 -35.05
CA MET A 1 61.09 36.85 -34.59
C MET A 1 60.06 35.74 -34.42
N ASP A 2 59.72 35.27 -33.23
CA ASP A 2 60.54 35.02 -32.03
C ASP A 2 59.73 34.17 -31.02
N VAL A 3 60.30 33.00 -30.69
CA VAL A 3 60.37 32.25 -29.43
C VAL A 3 59.24 32.26 -28.36
N GLY A 4 59.03 31.05 -27.79
CA GLY A 4 58.22 30.71 -26.60
C GLY A 4 57.33 29.48 -26.88
N SER A 5 57.64 28.22 -26.50
CA SER A 5 57.70 27.59 -25.15
C SER A 5 56.36 27.63 -24.40
N GLU A 6 55.79 26.56 -23.81
CA GLU A 6 56.26 25.21 -23.40
C GLU A 6 55.23 24.14 -23.90
N LEU A 7 55.47 22.83 -24.13
CA LEU A 7 56.23 21.72 -23.52
C LEU A 7 55.55 20.94 -22.36
N LEU A 8 55.07 19.71 -22.70
CA LEU A 8 54.83 18.52 -21.84
C LEU A 8 53.62 18.57 -20.86
N GLY A 9 52.97 17.45 -20.48
CA GLY A 9 53.18 16.03 -20.82
C GLY A 9 52.02 15.11 -20.37
N HIS A 10 52.10 13.80 -20.61
CA HIS A 10 50.98 12.83 -20.42
C HIS A 10 50.92 12.14 -19.02
N GLY A 11 49.72 12.13 -18.44
CA GLY A 11 49.19 11.07 -17.54
C GLY A 11 49.69 11.02 -16.08
N PRO A 12 49.19 10.07 -15.25
CA PRO A 12 48.13 9.08 -15.48
C PRO A 12 46.94 9.17 -14.48
N HIS A 13 46.08 8.16 -14.47
CA HIS A 13 44.90 8.03 -13.59
C HIS A 13 45.18 8.16 -12.08
N ARG A 14 44.15 8.63 -11.33
CA ARG A 14 43.86 8.18 -9.97
C ARG A 14 42.38 7.79 -9.85
N LEU A 15 42.14 6.62 -9.27
CA LEU A 15 40.83 6.23 -8.75
C LEU A 15 40.61 6.88 -7.36
N PRO A 16 39.36 7.17 -6.94
CA PRO A 16 39.06 7.48 -5.55
C PRO A 16 39.19 6.22 -4.67
N ASP A 17 39.73 6.39 -3.48
CA ASP A 17 40.04 5.33 -2.51
C ASP A 17 38.80 4.99 -1.63
N PRO A 18 38.31 3.73 -1.62
CA PRO A 18 37.11 3.33 -0.88
C PRO A 18 37.41 3.09 0.62
N GLY A 19 37.76 4.14 1.36
CA GLY A 19 38.21 4.01 2.74
C GLY A 19 37.99 5.23 3.65
N ARG A 20 36.74 5.46 4.10
CA ARG A 20 36.44 6.25 5.31
C ARG A 20 35.04 6.03 5.86
N ASP A 21 34.94 5.86 7.18
CA ASP A 21 33.67 5.73 7.90
C ASP A 21 32.82 6.99 7.79
N HIS A 22 31.55 6.83 7.41
CA HIS A 22 30.54 7.88 7.47
C HIS A 22 29.37 7.44 8.34
N ASN A 23 29.57 7.58 9.66
CA ASN A 23 28.48 7.58 10.65
C ASN A 23 27.57 8.80 10.39
N GLY A 24 26.56 8.61 9.54
CA GLY A 24 25.53 9.62 9.28
C GLY A 24 24.66 9.85 10.54
N PRO A 25 24.21 11.09 10.80
CA PRO A 25 23.49 11.42 12.03
C PRO A 25 22.06 10.84 12.03
N HIS A 26 21.68 10.16 13.11
CA HIS A 26 20.29 9.77 13.37
C HIS A 26 19.44 11.01 13.71
N TYR A 27 18.63 11.48 12.76
CA TYR A 27 17.67 12.57 12.99
C TYR A 27 16.45 12.10 13.79
N LEU A 28 16.58 12.11 15.12
CA LEU A 28 15.52 11.76 16.07
C LEU A 28 14.53 12.93 16.26
N LEU A 29 13.55 13.02 15.36
CA LEU A 29 12.50 14.06 15.40
C LEU A 29 11.43 13.75 16.45
N HIS A 30 11.65 14.22 17.69
CA HIS A 30 10.65 14.20 18.74
C HIS A 30 9.63 15.35 18.58
N LEU A 31 8.40 15.03 18.19
CA LEU A 31 7.25 15.94 18.26
C LEU A 31 6.38 15.58 19.48
N ASP A 32 6.45 16.38 20.55
CA ASP A 32 5.58 16.26 21.74
C ASP A 32 4.40 17.24 21.63
N ALA A 33 3.18 16.71 21.53
CA ALA A 33 1.98 17.46 21.14
C ALA A 33 0.98 17.62 22.30
N ARG A 34 1.22 18.59 23.19
CA ARG A 34 0.27 18.95 24.27
C ARG A 34 -0.47 20.28 24.04
N ARG A 35 -1.76 20.14 23.66
CA ARG A 35 -2.91 21.05 23.87
C ARG A 35 -2.66 22.58 23.96
N GLY A 36 -3.20 23.32 22.99
CA GLY A 36 -3.42 24.77 23.09
C GLY A 36 -4.80 25.21 22.62
N GLN A 37 -5.79 25.32 23.52
CA GLN A 37 -7.09 25.93 23.18
C GLN A 37 -6.97 27.46 23.09
N ARG A 38 -7.52 28.07 22.03
CA ARG A 38 -7.94 29.48 22.06
C ARG A 38 -9.35 29.66 21.50
N ARG A 39 -10.22 30.25 22.32
CA ARG A 39 -11.54 30.76 21.90
C ARG A 39 -11.39 32.13 21.26
N VAL A 40 -12.19 32.42 20.26
CA VAL A 40 -12.60 33.79 19.89
C VAL A 40 -14.12 33.86 19.94
N ARG A 41 -14.68 34.97 20.43
CA ARG A 41 -16.13 35.23 20.47
C ARG A 41 -16.51 36.20 19.36
N GLY A 42 -17.49 35.84 18.55
CA GLY A 42 -18.27 36.76 17.71
C GLY A 42 -19.77 36.55 18.00
N ARG A 43 -20.52 37.64 18.13
CA ARG A 43 -21.98 37.63 18.38
C ARG A 43 -22.66 38.49 17.32
N LEU A 44 -23.83 38.08 16.84
CA LEU A 44 -25.02 38.87 16.42
C LEU A 44 -26.05 37.84 15.88
N ARG A 45 -27.15 37.53 16.56
CA ARG A 45 -28.46 38.24 16.67
C ARG A 45 -29.46 37.89 15.55
N GLY A 46 -30.62 37.34 15.93
CA GLY A 46 -31.90 37.59 15.23
C GLY A 46 -32.70 36.34 14.80
N PRO A 47 -34.00 36.17 15.19
CA PRO A 47 -34.72 34.92 14.93
C PRO A 47 -36.14 35.03 14.29
N SER A 48 -36.55 33.95 13.63
CA SER A 48 -37.95 33.51 13.41
C SER A 48 -38.01 31.99 13.62
N ARG A 49 -38.88 31.36 14.44
CA ARG A 49 -40.36 31.26 14.43
C ARG A 49 -40.87 30.60 13.13
N GLN A 50 -41.63 29.49 13.13
CA GLN A 50 -42.62 28.96 14.12
C GLN A 50 -42.88 27.42 14.01
N ARG A 51 -43.32 26.78 15.12
CA ARG A 51 -44.18 25.55 15.31
C ARG A 51 -43.80 24.24 14.56
N LEU A 52 -43.82 22.99 15.09
CA LEU A 52 -44.30 22.32 16.33
C LEU A 52 -45.75 21.74 16.33
N ALA A 53 -45.89 20.48 15.86
CA ALA A 53 -46.84 19.39 16.23
C ALA A 53 -46.45 18.15 15.36
N VAL A 54 -46.33 16.87 15.77
CA VAL A 54 -46.79 16.01 16.89
C VAL A 54 -48.22 15.44 16.70
N GLY A 55 -48.31 14.11 16.58
CA GLY A 55 -49.55 13.33 16.40
C GLY A 55 -49.56 12.53 15.08
N ARG A 56 -49.73 11.19 14.97
CA ARG A 56 -49.51 9.94 15.74
C ARG A 56 -50.49 8.90 15.13
N ASP A 57 -50.15 7.61 15.20
CA ASP A 57 -51.01 6.44 14.94
C ASP A 57 -51.38 6.10 13.47
N GLY A 58 -51.54 4.78 13.21
CA GLY A 58 -52.06 4.18 11.96
C GLY A 58 -53.52 3.72 12.14
N PRO A 59 -53.97 2.51 11.70
CA PRO A 59 -53.23 1.38 11.11
C PRO A 59 -53.98 0.67 9.92
N GLN A 60 -53.60 -0.59 9.62
CA GLN A 60 -54.32 -1.60 8.80
C GLN A 60 -54.39 -1.38 7.26
N GLY A 61 -54.45 -2.43 6.42
CA GLY A 61 -54.26 -3.87 6.68
C GLY A 61 -54.76 -4.80 5.55
N GLY A 62 -54.29 -6.07 5.56
CA GLY A 62 -54.80 -7.19 4.74
C GLY A 62 -54.20 -7.35 3.33
N ALA A 63 -54.17 -8.56 2.73
CA ALA A 63 -54.43 -9.90 3.28
C ALA A 63 -53.85 -11.01 2.35
N ASP A 64 -53.47 -12.15 2.95
CA ASP A 64 -53.47 -13.57 2.49
C ASP A 64 -53.02 -13.94 1.04
N VAL A 65 -52.68 -15.18 0.67
CA VAL A 65 -52.62 -16.54 1.29
C VAL A 65 -51.26 -17.16 0.86
N ALA A 66 -50.76 -18.36 1.20
CA ALA A 66 -51.19 -19.59 1.88
C ALA A 66 -49.91 -20.39 2.29
N ALA A 67 -49.90 -21.66 2.71
CA ALA A 67 -50.70 -22.49 3.62
C ALA A 67 -50.18 -23.95 3.53
N ALA A 68 -49.44 -24.43 4.55
CA ALA A 68 -49.19 -25.87 4.78
C ALA A 68 -48.81 -26.08 6.27
N THR A 69 -49.60 -26.66 7.18
CA THR A 69 -49.94 -28.10 7.38
C THR A 69 -48.78 -29.09 7.27
N ARG A 70 -48.57 -30.05 8.21
CA ARG A 70 -49.16 -30.34 9.54
C ARG A 70 -48.39 -31.53 10.19
N ALA A 71 -48.10 -31.53 11.50
CA ALA A 71 -47.88 -32.73 12.34
C ALA A 71 -47.51 -32.36 13.80
N ALA A 72 -47.82 -33.22 14.78
CA ALA A 72 -47.47 -33.00 16.19
C ALA A 72 -47.59 -34.28 17.06
N LEU A 73 -46.68 -34.42 18.05
CA LEU A 73 -46.82 -35.18 19.31
C LEU A 73 -46.86 -36.75 19.22
N PRO A 74 -46.77 -37.53 20.34
CA PRO A 74 -45.70 -37.46 21.37
C PRO A 74 -45.31 -38.81 22.06
N MET A 75 -44.42 -38.73 23.07
CA MET A 75 -44.28 -39.59 24.29
C MET A 75 -43.94 -41.10 24.22
N THR A 76 -42.89 -41.50 24.97
CA THR A 76 -42.97 -42.25 26.27
C THR A 76 -41.54 -42.43 26.87
N GLN A 77 -41.29 -42.10 28.15
CA GLN A 77 -41.17 -43.01 29.33
C GLN A 77 -40.43 -44.34 29.06
N ILE A 78 -39.34 -44.71 29.75
CA ILE A 78 -39.30 -45.44 31.07
C ILE A 78 -37.80 -45.63 31.46
N ALA A 79 -37.33 -45.70 32.72
CA ALA A 79 -37.83 -45.21 34.02
C ALA A 79 -36.72 -45.22 35.13
N ARG A 80 -37.09 -44.72 36.31
CA ARG A 80 -36.39 -44.62 37.63
C ARG A 80 -35.49 -45.79 38.08
N ARG A 81 -34.49 -45.47 38.94
CA ARG A 81 -34.28 -46.11 40.27
C ARG A 81 -33.65 -45.14 41.30
N ARG A 82 -34.09 -45.24 42.56
CA ARG A 82 -33.42 -44.69 43.77
C ARG A 82 -32.48 -45.80 44.30
N THR A 83 -31.55 -45.64 45.24
CA THR A 83 -31.58 -45.21 46.67
C THR A 83 -30.12 -45.34 47.19
N ALA A 84 -29.64 -44.91 48.37
CA ALA A 84 -30.21 -44.23 49.55
C ALA A 84 -29.10 -43.38 50.23
N ALA A 85 -29.45 -42.59 51.25
CA ALA A 85 -28.50 -41.78 52.01
C ALA A 85 -27.79 -42.55 53.15
N ARG A 86 -26.66 -42.03 53.60
CA ARG A 86 -26.17 -42.14 55.00
C ARG A 86 -25.75 -40.75 55.50
N LEU A 87 -25.86 -40.56 56.82
CA LEU A 87 -25.71 -39.26 57.51
C LEU A 87 -24.49 -39.27 58.44
N ALA A 88 -24.06 -38.08 58.89
CA ALA A 88 -23.06 -37.81 59.94
C ALA A 88 -21.61 -38.26 59.60
N CYS A 89 -20.57 -37.47 59.86
CA CYS A 89 -20.29 -36.74 61.11
C CYS A 89 -19.93 -35.25 60.92
N LEU A 90 -20.03 -34.49 62.02
CA LEU A 90 -19.48 -33.13 62.12
C LEU A 90 -17.95 -33.18 62.22
N GLY A 91 -17.28 -32.32 61.46
CA GLY A 91 -15.86 -32.01 61.60
C GLY A 91 -15.63 -30.54 61.26
N ALA A 92 -15.52 -29.68 62.27
CA ALA A 92 -15.41 -28.23 62.10
C ALA A 92 -13.99 -27.80 61.70
N ALA A 93 -13.57 -28.17 60.49
CA ALA A 93 -12.34 -27.68 59.88
C ALA A 93 -12.52 -26.22 59.41
N VAL A 94 -12.10 -25.26 60.24
CA VAL A 94 -11.96 -23.86 59.81
C VAL A 94 -10.73 -23.75 58.90
N CYS A 95 -10.87 -24.23 57.67
CA CYS A 95 -9.93 -23.91 56.61
C CYS A 95 -10.01 -22.41 56.35
N GLY A 96 -8.99 -21.68 56.80
CA GLY A 96 -8.77 -20.30 56.43
C GLY A 96 -8.52 -20.21 54.92
N LEU A 97 -9.61 -20.07 54.15
CA LEU A 97 -9.57 -19.66 52.75
C LEU A 97 -8.99 -18.25 52.71
N ALA A 98 -7.66 -18.19 52.65
CA ALA A 98 -6.94 -16.98 52.28
C ALA A 98 -7.37 -16.63 50.85
N THR A 99 -8.40 -15.78 50.75
CA THR A 99 -8.85 -15.19 49.50
C THR A 99 -7.74 -14.26 49.02
N ALA A 100 -6.73 -14.84 48.36
CA ALA A 100 -5.74 -14.09 47.62
C ALA A 100 -6.52 -13.11 46.73
N PRO A 101 -6.33 -11.79 46.88
CA PRO A 101 -7.13 -10.82 46.17
C PRO A 101 -6.94 -11.10 44.69
N ALA A 102 -8.04 -11.42 43.98
CA ALA A 102 -8.00 -11.67 42.55
C ALA A 102 -7.33 -10.47 41.91
N ARG A 103 -6.08 -10.64 41.46
CA ARG A 103 -5.22 -9.57 40.97
C ARG A 103 -5.81 -9.14 39.64
N ALA A 104 -6.78 -8.24 39.70
CA ALA A 104 -7.49 -7.69 38.56
C ALA A 104 -6.42 -7.31 37.54
N ALA A 105 -6.43 -8.01 36.41
CA ALA A 105 -5.42 -7.81 35.39
C ALA A 105 -5.47 -6.34 35.02
N ARG A 106 -4.36 -5.61 35.25
CA ARG A 106 -4.24 -4.26 34.74
C ARG A 106 -4.31 -4.41 33.23
N VAL A 107 -5.39 -3.90 32.64
CA VAL A 107 -5.45 -3.65 31.21
C VAL A 107 -4.50 -2.50 30.98
N GLU A 108 -3.22 -2.83 30.80
CA GLU A 108 -2.18 -1.85 30.53
C GLU A 108 -2.45 -1.29 29.14
N THR A 109 -2.74 0.01 29.09
CA THR A 109 -3.08 0.70 27.85
C THR A 109 -1.94 0.52 26.85
N PRO A 110 -2.20 -0.02 25.63
CA PRO A 110 -1.14 -0.26 24.67
C PRO A 110 -0.31 1.00 24.38
N VAL A 111 1.00 0.84 24.38
CA VAL A 111 1.94 1.89 24.00
C VAL A 111 1.99 1.93 22.48
N ARG A 112 1.49 3.03 21.88
CA ARG A 112 1.72 3.34 20.47
C ARG A 112 3.19 3.72 20.29
N VAL A 113 3.88 3.01 19.39
CA VAL A 113 5.29 3.23 19.02
C VAL A 113 5.34 3.51 17.53
N GLU A 114 6.13 4.51 17.15
CA GLU A 114 6.31 4.96 15.76
C GLU A 114 7.80 5.07 15.43
N ARG A 115 8.14 4.79 14.16
CA ARG A 115 9.47 4.96 13.58
C ARG A 115 9.36 5.37 12.12
N THR A 116 10.04 6.45 11.75
CA THR A 116 10.23 6.85 10.36
C THR A 116 11.68 6.65 9.95
N VAL A 117 11.90 6.10 8.76
CA VAL A 117 13.20 5.90 8.12
C VAL A 117 13.10 6.25 6.63
N PHE A 118 14.21 6.46 5.93
CA PHE A 118 14.21 6.61 4.47
C PHE A 118 14.56 5.26 3.83
N LEU A 119 13.62 4.68 3.08
CA LEU A 119 13.74 3.36 2.42
C LEU A 119 12.98 3.38 1.10
N MET A 120 13.42 2.59 0.13
CA MET A 120 12.82 2.44 -1.21
C MET A 120 12.56 3.80 -1.90
N GLY A 121 13.50 4.73 -1.76
CA GLY A 121 13.44 6.08 -2.31
C GLY A 121 12.39 7.01 -1.68
N THR A 122 11.88 6.71 -0.48
CA THR A 122 10.86 7.54 0.18
C THR A 122 10.94 7.53 1.71
N LEU A 123 10.17 8.40 2.36
CA LEU A 123 9.97 8.33 3.81
C LEU A 123 8.97 7.20 4.14
N ALA A 124 9.45 6.26 4.93
CA ALA A 124 8.75 5.05 5.34
C ALA A 124 8.44 5.14 6.84
N THR A 125 7.16 5.34 7.18
CA THR A 125 6.67 5.42 8.56
C THR A 125 5.98 4.13 8.97
N PHE A 126 6.44 3.56 10.08
CA PHE A 126 5.92 2.33 10.69
C PHE A 126 5.32 2.67 12.06
N VAL A 127 4.12 2.20 12.34
CA VAL A 127 3.43 2.37 13.64
C VAL A 127 2.97 1.01 14.14
N THR A 128 3.11 0.76 15.44
CA THR A 128 2.58 -0.43 16.12
C THR A 128 1.99 -0.05 17.47
N GLU A 129 1.07 -0.85 17.98
CA GLU A 129 0.72 -0.84 19.41
C GLU A 129 1.21 -2.12 20.09
N ALA A 130 1.75 -1.98 21.29
CA ALA A 130 2.40 -3.05 22.04
C ALA A 130 2.16 -2.88 23.55
N VAL A 131 2.44 -3.93 24.35
CA VAL A 131 2.34 -3.86 25.81
C VAL A 131 3.34 -2.87 26.43
N ASP A 132 4.49 -2.67 25.78
CA ASP A 132 5.53 -1.74 26.21
C ASP A 132 6.32 -1.19 25.01
N ARG A 133 7.20 -0.21 25.28
CA ARG A 133 7.99 0.50 24.25
C ARG A 133 9.09 -0.37 23.62
N GLU A 134 9.73 -1.26 24.38
CA GLU A 134 10.80 -2.14 23.90
C GLU A 134 10.23 -3.21 22.96
N THR A 135 9.13 -3.87 23.35
CA THR A 135 8.36 -4.81 22.50
C THR A 135 7.92 -4.15 21.20
N GLY A 136 7.42 -2.91 21.27
CA GLY A 136 7.03 -2.13 20.09
C GLY A 136 8.22 -1.80 19.18
N LEU A 137 9.32 -1.27 19.72
CA LEU A 137 10.53 -0.97 18.94
C LEU A 137 11.14 -2.23 18.31
N ALA A 138 11.20 -3.35 19.03
CA ALA A 138 11.69 -4.63 18.53
C ALA A 138 10.80 -5.20 17.41
N LYS A 139 9.51 -4.86 17.37
CA LYS A 139 8.61 -5.18 16.24
C LYS A 139 8.89 -4.30 15.04
N LEU A 140 8.94 -2.97 15.21
CA LEU A 140 9.23 -2.05 14.10
C LEU A 140 10.61 -2.30 13.48
N GLU A 141 11.62 -2.65 14.28
CA GLU A 141 12.96 -3.02 13.83
C GLU A 141 12.95 -4.28 12.93
N ARG A 142 12.13 -5.31 13.22
CA ARG A 142 11.96 -6.44 12.30
C ARG A 142 11.32 -6.02 10.98
N MET A 143 10.27 -5.19 11.05
CA MET A 143 9.54 -4.72 9.87
C MET A 143 10.45 -3.90 8.94
N VAL A 144 11.29 -3.03 9.51
CA VAL A 144 12.32 -2.26 8.80
C VAL A 144 13.31 -3.19 8.08
N ARG A 145 13.88 -4.18 8.78
CA ARG A 145 14.86 -5.11 8.17
C ARG A 145 14.30 -5.94 7.00
N ILE A 146 13.02 -6.29 7.04
CA ILE A 146 12.36 -7.02 5.94
C ILE A 146 12.23 -6.11 4.69
N VAL A 147 11.98 -4.82 4.89
CA VAL A 147 11.98 -3.83 3.80
C VAL A 147 13.40 -3.63 3.27
N GLU A 148 14.40 -3.44 4.13
CA GLU A 148 15.82 -3.31 3.74
C GLU A 148 16.29 -4.51 2.89
N GLN A 149 15.92 -5.73 3.28
CA GLN A 149 16.20 -6.95 2.51
C GLN A 149 15.46 -6.97 1.15
N THR A 150 14.22 -6.48 1.11
CA THR A 150 13.44 -6.40 -0.13
C THR A 150 13.97 -5.32 -1.07
N GLU A 151 14.48 -4.20 -0.54
CA GLU A 151 15.19 -3.17 -1.30
C GLU A 151 16.53 -3.70 -1.85
N ALA A 152 17.25 -4.50 -1.07
CA ALA A 152 18.47 -5.17 -1.53
C ALA A 152 18.20 -6.23 -2.63
N GLU A 153 17.01 -6.83 -2.71
CA GLU A 153 16.62 -7.65 -3.87
C GLU A 153 16.21 -6.80 -5.09
N LEU A 154 15.36 -5.78 -4.89
CA LEU A 154 14.56 -5.19 -5.96
C LEU A 154 15.00 -3.79 -6.43
N SER A 155 15.92 -3.11 -5.75
CA SER A 155 16.27 -1.73 -6.11
C SER A 155 17.09 -1.63 -7.39
N THR A 156 16.55 -0.95 -8.40
CA THR A 156 17.25 -0.56 -9.64
C THR A 156 18.28 0.56 -9.45
N TRP A 157 18.33 1.17 -8.26
CA TRP A 157 19.26 2.24 -7.90
C TRP A 157 20.50 1.74 -7.14
N ARG A 158 20.49 0.46 -6.74
CA ARG A 158 21.61 -0.22 -6.08
C ARG A 158 22.36 -1.08 -7.09
N ASP A 159 23.68 -0.98 -7.12
CA ASP A 159 24.49 -1.84 -7.99
C ASP A 159 24.54 -3.31 -7.54
N ASP A 160 24.37 -3.59 -6.25
CA ASP A 160 24.49 -4.92 -5.65
C ASP A 160 23.17 -5.73 -5.63
N SER A 161 22.07 -5.18 -6.15
CA SER A 161 20.76 -5.85 -6.08
C SER A 161 20.61 -7.00 -7.08
N VAL A 162 19.68 -7.92 -6.78
CA VAL A 162 19.34 -9.03 -7.67
C VAL A 162 18.74 -8.50 -8.98
N LEU A 163 17.89 -7.48 -8.91
CA LEU A 163 17.28 -6.88 -10.10
C LEU A 163 18.29 -6.10 -10.97
N SER A 164 19.25 -5.40 -10.36
CA SER A 164 20.35 -4.76 -11.10
C SER A 164 21.33 -5.78 -11.68
N ALA A 165 21.61 -6.89 -10.97
CA ALA A 165 22.40 -7.99 -11.49
C ALA A 165 21.73 -8.67 -12.71
N LEU A 166 20.39 -8.76 -12.73
CA LEU A 166 19.62 -9.18 -13.90
C LEU A 166 19.72 -8.14 -15.03
N ASN A 167 19.43 -6.86 -14.75
CA ASN A 167 19.46 -5.78 -15.75
C ASN A 167 20.84 -5.57 -16.41
N ARG A 168 21.94 -6.02 -15.79
CA ARG A 168 23.30 -6.00 -16.36
C ARG A 168 23.78 -7.35 -16.93
N ARG A 169 23.02 -8.45 -16.76
CA ARG A 169 23.33 -9.78 -17.32
C ARG A 169 23.33 -9.71 -18.85
N PRO A 170 24.38 -10.17 -19.58
CA PRO A 170 24.36 -10.17 -21.04
C PRO A 170 23.15 -10.89 -21.65
N VAL A 171 22.74 -10.44 -22.84
CA VAL A 171 21.61 -11.03 -23.58
C VAL A 171 21.96 -12.49 -23.94
N GLY A 172 21.03 -13.41 -23.69
CA GLY A 172 21.23 -14.86 -23.83
C GLY A 172 21.92 -15.55 -22.64
N GLU A 173 22.43 -14.83 -21.64
CA GLU A 173 22.91 -15.46 -20.40
C GLU A 173 21.78 -15.60 -19.36
N ALA A 174 21.63 -16.81 -18.83
CA ALA A 174 20.72 -17.08 -17.71
C ALA A 174 21.32 -16.62 -16.37
N LEU A 175 20.55 -15.89 -15.56
CA LEU A 175 20.83 -15.61 -14.16
C LEU A 175 19.95 -16.48 -13.26
N ARG A 176 20.55 -17.26 -12.36
CA ARG A 176 19.80 -17.95 -11.32
C ARG A 176 19.38 -17.00 -10.21
N LEU A 177 18.11 -17.03 -9.82
CA LEU A 177 17.51 -16.14 -8.83
C LEU A 177 17.30 -16.84 -7.47
N PRO A 178 17.24 -16.08 -6.36
CA PRO A 178 16.64 -16.57 -5.12
C PRO A 178 15.19 -16.99 -5.36
N ALA A 179 14.73 -18.04 -4.69
CA ALA A 179 13.39 -18.60 -4.89
C ALA A 179 12.25 -17.58 -4.66
N GLY A 180 12.41 -16.68 -3.68
CA GLY A 180 11.46 -15.58 -3.44
C GLY A 180 11.37 -14.59 -4.61
N THR A 181 12.51 -14.20 -5.18
CA THR A 181 12.57 -13.31 -6.35
C THR A 181 12.04 -13.99 -7.61
N CYS A 182 12.29 -15.30 -7.78
CA CYS A 182 11.72 -16.08 -8.89
C CYS A 182 10.19 -16.17 -8.81
N ALA A 183 9.64 -16.53 -7.64
CA ALA A 183 8.19 -16.59 -7.43
C ALA A 183 7.51 -15.22 -7.57
N LEU A 184 8.23 -14.13 -7.25
CA LEU A 184 7.78 -12.77 -7.49
C LEU A 184 7.72 -12.42 -8.99
N LEU A 185 8.73 -12.78 -9.78
CA LEU A 185 8.71 -12.54 -11.23
C LEU A 185 7.64 -13.36 -11.96
N ALA A 186 7.34 -14.58 -11.49
CA ALA A 186 6.18 -15.34 -11.97
C ALA A 186 4.85 -14.60 -11.69
N ARG A 187 4.63 -14.15 -10.44
CA ARG A 187 3.45 -13.31 -10.08
C ARG A 187 3.36 -12.03 -10.91
N VAL A 188 4.50 -11.41 -11.22
CA VAL A 188 4.56 -10.22 -12.10
C VAL A 188 4.10 -10.58 -13.52
N ALA A 189 4.57 -11.69 -14.09
CA ALA A 189 4.14 -12.17 -15.41
C ALA A 189 2.63 -12.45 -15.46
N ASP A 190 2.07 -13.10 -14.42
CA ASP A 190 0.63 -13.37 -14.29
C ASP A 190 -0.19 -12.08 -14.36
N TRP A 191 0.18 -11.04 -13.60
CA TRP A 191 -0.54 -9.76 -13.60
C TRP A 191 -0.31 -8.94 -14.87
N ARG A 192 0.88 -9.04 -15.48
CA ARG A 192 1.17 -8.44 -16.79
C ARG A 192 0.28 -9.05 -17.88
N ALA A 193 0.07 -10.36 -17.86
CA ALA A 193 -0.89 -11.03 -18.73
C ALA A 193 -2.35 -10.65 -18.39
N ALA A 194 -2.76 -10.72 -17.12
CA ALA A 194 -4.13 -10.45 -16.69
C ALA A 194 -4.59 -9.00 -17.00
N THR A 195 -3.68 -8.04 -16.92
CA THR A 195 -3.94 -6.62 -17.26
C THR A 195 -3.79 -6.31 -18.76
N GLY A 196 -3.34 -7.28 -19.57
CA GLY A 196 -3.11 -7.09 -21.01
C GLY A 196 -2.01 -6.07 -21.31
N GLY A 197 -0.89 -6.14 -20.59
CA GLY A 197 0.24 -5.22 -20.70
C GLY A 197 -0.03 -3.79 -20.21
N ALA A 198 -1.18 -3.52 -19.58
CA ALA A 198 -1.43 -2.22 -18.93
C ALA A 198 -0.56 -2.02 -17.67
N PHE A 199 -0.13 -3.10 -17.05
CA PHE A 199 1.03 -3.11 -16.16
C PHE A 199 2.09 -4.03 -16.76
N ASP A 200 3.30 -3.52 -16.90
CA ASP A 200 4.48 -4.27 -17.31
C ASP A 200 5.70 -3.53 -16.69
N PRO A 201 6.53 -4.16 -15.85
CA PRO A 201 7.69 -3.50 -15.25
C PRO A 201 8.94 -3.50 -16.14
N ALA A 202 8.92 -4.14 -17.31
CA ALA A 202 10.06 -4.18 -18.24
C ALA A 202 10.20 -2.90 -19.08
N ILE A 203 9.97 -1.74 -18.44
CA ILE A 203 9.89 -0.41 -19.04
C ILE A 203 11.15 0.43 -18.83
N GLY A 204 12.24 -0.12 -18.29
CA GLY A 204 13.45 0.65 -17.99
C GLY A 204 14.03 1.38 -19.20
N ARG A 205 14.01 0.75 -20.40
CA ARG A 205 14.41 1.43 -21.65
C ARG A 205 13.54 2.64 -21.99
N LEU A 206 12.26 2.59 -21.65
CA LEU A 206 11.32 3.70 -21.86
C LEU A 206 11.54 4.80 -20.81
N ILE A 207 11.77 4.44 -19.55
CA ILE A 207 12.20 5.36 -18.47
C ILE A 207 13.47 6.12 -18.89
N ASP A 208 14.44 5.41 -19.46
CA ASP A 208 15.73 5.97 -19.89
C ASP A 208 15.58 6.83 -21.17
N VAL A 209 14.77 6.41 -22.18
CA VAL A 209 14.58 7.20 -23.42
C VAL A 209 13.82 8.51 -23.16
N TRP A 210 12.85 8.51 -22.25
CA TRP A 210 12.15 9.73 -21.79
C TRP A 210 12.95 10.55 -20.76
N GLY A 211 14.14 10.08 -20.35
CA GLY A 211 15.02 10.78 -19.42
C GLY A 211 14.47 10.91 -17.99
N LEU A 212 13.53 10.05 -17.58
CA LEU A 212 12.75 10.20 -16.34
C LEU A 212 13.56 10.04 -15.03
N ARG A 213 14.83 9.65 -15.13
CA ARG A 213 15.79 9.61 -14.00
C ARG A 213 16.64 10.90 -13.88
N GLY A 214 16.43 11.87 -14.77
CA GLY A 214 17.04 13.19 -14.77
C GLY A 214 16.01 14.29 -15.04
N GLU A 215 16.35 15.26 -15.88
CA GLU A 215 15.50 16.43 -16.18
C GLU A 215 14.34 16.12 -17.15
N GLY A 216 14.39 14.96 -17.81
CA GLY A 216 13.40 14.51 -18.80
C GLY A 216 13.65 15.06 -20.20
N ARG A 217 13.05 14.42 -21.20
CA ARG A 217 13.04 14.90 -22.60
C ARG A 217 11.90 14.28 -23.39
N HIS A 218 11.54 14.90 -24.52
CA HIS A 218 10.83 14.19 -25.59
C HIS A 218 11.86 13.41 -26.43
N PRO A 219 11.71 12.09 -26.62
CA PRO A 219 12.43 11.35 -27.64
C PRO A 219 11.82 11.62 -29.03
N ASP A 220 12.58 11.38 -30.10
CA ASP A 220 11.99 11.26 -31.43
C ASP A 220 11.28 9.89 -31.62
N ASP A 221 10.55 9.73 -32.72
CA ASP A 221 9.74 8.52 -32.95
C ASP A 221 10.60 7.28 -33.28
N ASP A 222 11.83 7.44 -33.80
CA ASP A 222 12.76 6.32 -34.06
C ASP A 222 13.43 5.86 -32.76
N GLU A 223 13.87 6.80 -31.92
CA GLU A 223 14.33 6.53 -30.54
C GLU A 223 13.25 5.81 -29.72
N LEU A 224 12.01 6.29 -29.78
CA LEU A 224 10.89 5.71 -29.06
C LEU A 224 10.55 4.31 -29.58
N ALA A 225 10.57 4.09 -30.90
CA ALA A 225 10.37 2.78 -31.50
C ALA A 225 11.48 1.78 -31.08
N ALA A 226 12.75 2.20 -31.09
CA ALA A 226 13.89 1.39 -30.65
C ALA A 226 13.91 1.12 -29.13
N ALA A 227 13.36 2.04 -28.32
CA ALA A 227 13.15 1.82 -26.90
C ALA A 227 12.02 0.81 -26.64
N LEU A 228 10.89 0.97 -27.33
CA LEU A 228 9.70 0.11 -27.22
C LEU A 228 9.96 -1.33 -27.68
N ALA A 229 10.68 -1.51 -28.80
CA ALA A 229 11.02 -2.84 -29.33
C ALA A 229 11.89 -3.69 -28.38
N GLY A 230 12.70 -3.04 -27.54
CA GLY A 230 13.50 -3.71 -26.50
C GLY A 230 12.86 -3.74 -25.11
N ALA A 231 11.64 -3.23 -24.95
CA ALA A 231 10.91 -3.17 -23.69
C ALA A 231 9.88 -4.32 -23.59
N GLY A 232 9.19 -4.42 -22.45
CA GLY A 232 8.11 -5.38 -22.24
C GLY A 232 8.58 -6.76 -21.79
N PHE A 233 7.77 -7.41 -20.96
CA PHE A 233 8.15 -8.61 -20.22
C PHE A 233 8.36 -9.85 -21.13
N ASP A 234 7.84 -9.83 -22.36
CA ASP A 234 8.03 -10.92 -23.34
C ASP A 234 9.49 -11.04 -23.82
N ASN A 235 10.36 -10.05 -23.53
CA ASN A 235 11.80 -10.10 -23.76
C ASN A 235 12.58 -10.80 -22.60
N LEU A 236 11.88 -11.52 -21.71
CA LEU A 236 12.43 -12.29 -20.59
C LEU A 236 11.92 -13.74 -20.58
N SER A 237 12.78 -14.69 -20.91
CA SER A 237 12.53 -16.11 -20.66
C SER A 237 12.69 -16.45 -19.18
N LEU A 238 11.58 -16.76 -18.51
CA LEU A 238 11.57 -17.33 -17.15
C LEU A 238 11.68 -18.86 -17.21
N ASP A 239 12.53 -19.44 -16.37
CA ASP A 239 12.54 -20.85 -15.98
C ASP A 239 12.09 -20.97 -14.51
N PRO A 240 10.81 -21.32 -14.25
CA PRO A 240 10.29 -21.48 -12.90
C PRO A 240 10.84 -22.70 -12.15
N GLU A 241 11.31 -23.74 -12.85
CA GLU A 241 11.75 -24.99 -12.22
C GLU A 241 13.22 -24.92 -11.78
N GLY A 242 14.11 -24.40 -12.64
CA GLY A 242 15.50 -24.10 -12.27
C GLY A 242 15.66 -22.84 -11.41
N CYS A 243 14.62 -21.99 -11.36
CA CYS A 243 14.64 -20.63 -10.82
C CYS A 243 15.67 -19.73 -11.53
N ALA A 244 15.60 -19.67 -12.86
CA ALA A 244 16.49 -18.87 -13.69
C ALA A 244 15.74 -17.90 -14.60
N VAL A 245 16.39 -16.82 -15.01
CA VAL A 245 15.85 -15.84 -15.96
C VAL A 245 16.92 -15.44 -16.96
N THR A 246 16.58 -15.47 -18.25
CA THR A 246 17.40 -14.99 -19.36
C THR A 246 16.82 -13.70 -19.92
N ARG A 247 17.68 -12.78 -20.37
CA ARG A 247 17.29 -11.61 -21.15
C ARG A 247 17.42 -11.93 -22.64
N ASP A 248 16.31 -11.89 -23.37
CA ASP A 248 16.29 -12.24 -24.80
C ASP A 248 16.48 -11.01 -25.70
N ALA A 249 16.25 -9.82 -25.15
CA ALA A 249 16.69 -8.55 -25.69
C ALA A 249 17.39 -7.70 -24.60
N ALA A 250 17.84 -6.49 -24.95
CA ALA A 250 18.44 -5.52 -24.01
C ALA A 250 17.40 -4.84 -23.09
N VAL A 251 16.45 -5.62 -22.57
CA VAL A 251 15.31 -5.24 -21.72
C VAL A 251 15.75 -4.89 -20.31
N ILE A 252 15.06 -3.95 -19.65
CA ILE A 252 15.40 -3.46 -18.31
C ILE A 252 14.13 -3.46 -17.47
N LEU A 253 14.14 -4.18 -16.35
CA LEU A 253 13.07 -4.19 -15.34
C LEU A 253 13.22 -3.00 -14.38
N ASP A 254 12.11 -2.42 -13.95
CA ASP A 254 12.05 -1.48 -12.82
C ASP A 254 10.98 -1.88 -11.79
N ALA A 255 11.31 -1.76 -10.51
CA ALA A 255 10.45 -2.19 -9.41
C ALA A 255 9.42 -1.14 -8.95
N GLY A 256 9.42 0.06 -9.54
CA GLY A 256 8.70 1.24 -9.05
C GLY A 256 7.17 1.14 -8.95
N GLY A 257 6.53 0.12 -9.54
CA GLY A 257 5.09 -0.15 -9.48
C GLY A 257 4.70 -1.50 -8.85
N PHE A 258 5.60 -2.15 -8.12
CA PHE A 258 5.28 -3.37 -7.35
C PHE A 258 6.15 -3.62 -6.11
N GLY A 259 7.37 -3.05 -6.05
CA GLY A 259 8.36 -3.37 -5.02
C GLY A 259 7.93 -2.98 -3.61
N LYS A 260 7.23 -1.83 -3.46
CA LYS A 260 6.67 -1.40 -2.17
C LYS A 260 5.57 -2.36 -1.70
N GLY A 261 4.68 -2.76 -2.60
CA GLY A 261 3.63 -3.72 -2.31
C GLY A 261 4.16 -5.11 -1.92
N GLU A 262 5.22 -5.59 -2.59
CA GLU A 262 5.90 -6.83 -2.19
C GLU A 262 6.56 -6.71 -0.80
N ALA A 263 7.24 -5.60 -0.51
CA ALA A 263 7.84 -5.37 0.81
C ALA A 263 6.78 -5.40 1.93
N PHE A 264 5.60 -4.83 1.68
CA PHE A 264 4.47 -4.87 2.62
C PHE A 264 3.89 -6.28 2.80
N ASP A 265 3.77 -7.08 1.73
CA ASP A 265 3.31 -8.46 1.81
C ASP A 265 4.32 -9.38 2.52
N ARG A 266 5.63 -9.15 2.33
CA ARG A 266 6.68 -9.83 3.09
C ARG A 266 6.63 -9.50 4.58
N VAL A 267 6.41 -8.25 4.96
CA VAL A 267 6.18 -7.88 6.37
C VAL A 267 4.90 -8.52 6.91
N ARG A 268 3.81 -8.54 6.13
CA ARG A 268 2.56 -9.21 6.51
C ARG A 268 2.74 -10.71 6.72
N ALA A 269 3.56 -11.38 5.89
CA ALA A 269 3.88 -12.80 6.05
C ALA A 269 4.71 -13.06 7.32
N ALA A 270 5.74 -12.24 7.59
CA ALA A 270 6.64 -12.43 8.73
C ALA A 270 6.00 -12.16 10.10
N GLU A 271 5.02 -11.26 10.16
CA GLU A 271 4.23 -10.96 11.37
C GLU A 271 2.89 -11.73 11.44
N ARG A 272 2.61 -12.63 10.48
CA ARG A 272 1.40 -13.48 10.51
C ARG A 272 1.42 -14.40 11.73
N GLY A 273 0.34 -14.38 12.52
CA GLY A 273 0.24 -15.17 13.75
C GLY A 273 1.07 -14.64 14.93
N ARG A 274 1.57 -13.40 14.84
CA ARG A 274 2.13 -12.65 15.98
C ARG A 274 1.10 -11.65 16.49
N ASP A 275 1.15 -11.36 17.78
CA ASP A 275 0.24 -10.42 18.42
C ASP A 275 0.54 -8.94 18.09
N GLY A 276 -0.48 -8.11 18.32
CA GLY A 276 -0.42 -6.65 18.21
C GLY A 276 -0.58 -6.13 16.78
N VAL A 277 -1.04 -4.90 16.67
CA VAL A 277 -1.50 -4.29 15.43
C VAL A 277 -0.48 -3.31 14.86
N TRP A 278 -0.49 -3.11 13.54
CA TRP A 278 0.49 -2.26 12.86
C TRP A 278 -0.04 -1.56 11.60
N ARG A 279 0.64 -0.47 11.24
CA ARG A 279 0.48 0.34 10.02
C ARG A 279 1.86 0.63 9.42
N ILE A 280 1.95 0.59 8.09
CA ILE A 280 3.10 1.03 7.29
C ILE A 280 2.59 2.06 6.26
N ASP A 281 3.32 3.15 6.05
CA ASP A 281 3.05 4.19 5.06
C ASP A 281 4.34 4.63 4.35
N PHE A 282 4.39 4.48 3.02
CA PHE A 282 5.51 4.81 2.14
C PHE A 282 5.13 5.95 1.19
N GLY A 283 4.56 7.03 1.74
CA GLY A 283 4.17 8.23 1.00
C GLY A 283 2.81 8.13 0.32
N GLY A 284 1.78 7.63 1.03
CA GLY A 284 0.42 7.45 0.51
C GLY A 284 0.14 6.09 -0.12
N GLN A 285 1.11 5.18 -0.06
CA GLN A 285 0.91 3.74 -0.25
C GLN A 285 1.08 3.08 1.11
N MET A 286 0.06 2.34 1.56
CA MET A 286 -0.09 1.92 2.95
C MET A 286 -0.50 0.46 3.10
N ALA A 287 -0.10 -0.18 4.19
CA ALA A 287 -0.63 -1.48 4.61
C ALA A 287 -0.88 -1.50 6.11
N VAL A 288 -1.95 -2.18 6.53
CA VAL A 288 -2.32 -2.33 7.94
C VAL A 288 -2.65 -3.77 8.32
N SER A 289 -2.58 -4.07 9.61
CA SER A 289 -3.01 -5.34 10.20
C SER A 289 -3.56 -5.13 11.61
N GLY A 290 -4.87 -5.36 11.76
CA GLY A 290 -5.62 -5.20 13.01
C GLY A 290 -5.99 -3.75 13.30
N GLU A 291 -6.99 -3.56 14.16
CA GLU A 291 -7.48 -2.25 14.62
C GLU A 291 -6.66 -1.75 15.81
N ALA A 292 -6.35 -0.46 15.83
CA ALA A 292 -5.70 0.19 16.95
C ALA A 292 -6.68 0.38 18.14
N SER A 293 -6.15 0.72 19.31
CA SER A 293 -6.95 0.98 20.51
C SER A 293 -7.89 2.20 20.41
N ASP A 294 -7.70 3.06 19.40
CA ASP A 294 -8.63 4.14 19.00
C ASP A 294 -9.53 3.77 17.80
N GLY A 295 -9.39 2.57 17.22
CA GLY A 295 -10.23 2.01 16.16
C GLY A 295 -9.47 1.59 14.88
N PRO A 296 -10.18 1.38 13.76
CA PRO A 296 -9.55 1.19 12.46
C PRO A 296 -8.65 2.38 12.07
N TRP A 297 -7.56 2.10 11.35
CA TRP A 297 -6.61 3.12 10.94
C TRP A 297 -7.23 4.05 9.89
N ALA A 298 -7.27 5.35 10.17
CA ALA A 298 -7.64 6.38 9.20
C ALA A 298 -6.54 6.54 8.12
N VAL A 299 -6.98 6.61 6.85
CA VAL A 299 -6.14 6.73 5.66
C VAL A 299 -6.70 7.83 4.76
N GLY A 300 -5.98 8.95 4.66
CA GLY A 300 -6.37 10.07 3.80
C GLY A 300 -5.95 9.83 2.34
N VAL A 301 -6.92 9.79 1.43
CA VAL A 301 -6.67 9.78 -0.02
C VAL A 301 -6.57 11.21 -0.53
N ALA A 302 -5.45 11.53 -1.17
CA ALA A 302 -5.12 12.89 -1.56
C ALA A 302 -5.81 13.38 -2.85
N HIS A 303 -6.05 14.68 -2.92
CA HIS A 303 -6.56 15.38 -4.10
C HIS A 303 -5.63 15.16 -5.31
N PRO A 304 -6.13 14.81 -6.51
CA PRO A 304 -5.30 14.44 -7.66
C PRO A 304 -4.26 15.50 -8.06
N ALA A 305 -4.58 16.79 -7.88
CA ALA A 305 -3.67 17.90 -8.12
C ALA A 305 -2.96 18.47 -6.88
N ARG A 306 -3.41 18.13 -5.65
CA ARG A 306 -3.02 18.84 -4.41
C ARG A 306 -2.70 17.83 -3.30
N ARG A 307 -1.52 17.21 -3.35
CA ARG A 307 -1.15 16.06 -2.49
C ARG A 307 -1.22 16.32 -0.98
N GLY A 308 -1.06 17.57 -0.53
CA GLY A 308 -1.26 17.98 0.87
C GLY A 308 -2.72 18.16 1.32
N THR A 309 -3.70 17.79 0.49
CA THR A 309 -5.14 17.91 0.78
C THR A 309 -5.80 16.56 0.62
N ALA A 310 -6.26 15.94 1.71
CA ALA A 310 -7.13 14.76 1.64
C ALA A 310 -8.53 15.16 1.14
N VAL A 311 -9.14 14.32 0.30
CA VAL A 311 -10.51 14.50 -0.23
C VAL A 311 -11.46 13.37 0.14
N LEU A 312 -10.91 12.25 0.61
CA LEU A 312 -11.62 11.07 1.07
C LEU A 312 -10.79 10.45 2.20
N GLU A 313 -11.45 9.98 3.26
CA GLU A 313 -10.82 9.28 4.38
C GLU A 313 -11.36 7.86 4.42
N LEU A 314 -10.47 6.87 4.53
CA LEU A 314 -10.79 5.44 4.56
C LEU A 314 -10.43 4.86 5.93
N SER A 315 -11.34 4.08 6.52
CA SER A 315 -11.11 3.39 7.79
C SER A 315 -10.70 1.94 7.55
N LEU A 316 -9.45 1.58 7.87
CA LEU A 316 -8.90 0.25 7.57
C LEU A 316 -8.52 -0.55 8.83
N ALA A 317 -9.10 -1.74 8.95
CA ALA A 317 -8.65 -2.78 9.90
C ALA A 317 -7.62 -3.76 9.28
N ALA A 318 -7.64 -3.94 7.96
CA ALA A 318 -6.80 -4.91 7.25
C ALA A 318 -6.60 -4.55 5.77
N GLY A 319 -5.62 -5.20 5.14
CA GLY A 319 -5.27 -5.01 3.73
C GLY A 319 -4.36 -3.80 3.50
N SER A 320 -4.38 -3.29 2.28
CA SER A 320 -3.48 -2.26 1.77
C SER A 320 -4.20 -1.30 0.83
N ILE A 321 -3.71 -0.06 0.77
CA ILE A 321 -4.09 0.98 -0.20
C ILE A 321 -2.85 1.34 -1.02
N ALA A 322 -3.01 1.40 -2.34
CA ALA A 322 -2.04 2.02 -3.24
C ALA A 322 -2.73 3.07 -4.11
N THR A 323 -2.03 4.16 -4.43
CA THR A 323 -2.57 5.29 -5.20
C THR A 323 -1.61 5.68 -6.32
N SER A 324 -2.02 5.48 -7.57
CA SER A 324 -1.28 5.94 -8.76
C SER A 324 -1.95 7.17 -9.38
N GLY A 325 -1.16 8.01 -10.03
CA GLY A 325 -1.60 9.28 -10.60
C GLY A 325 -0.47 10.30 -10.57
N GLY A 326 -0.75 11.51 -11.05
CA GLY A 326 0.28 12.57 -11.12
C GLY A 326 0.89 12.92 -9.75
N SER A 327 2.14 13.37 -9.78
CA SER A 327 3.00 13.48 -8.61
C SER A 327 4.03 14.60 -8.71
N GLU A 328 4.74 14.81 -7.60
CA GLU A 328 6.01 15.53 -7.50
C GLU A 328 7.14 15.02 -8.43
N ARG A 329 7.01 13.80 -8.98
CA ARG A 329 7.91 13.23 -10.00
C ARG A 329 7.51 13.58 -11.44
N ASP A 330 6.43 14.33 -11.64
CA ASP A 330 6.01 14.78 -12.97
C ASP A 330 6.87 15.98 -13.41
N LEU A 331 7.74 15.76 -14.40
CA LEU A 331 8.76 16.72 -14.83
C LEU A 331 8.14 17.88 -15.63
N VAL A 332 8.80 19.04 -15.57
CA VAL A 332 8.50 20.22 -16.41
C VAL A 332 9.72 20.46 -17.29
N LEU A 333 9.55 20.41 -18.61
CA LEU A 333 10.64 20.62 -19.56
C LEU A 333 10.86 22.12 -19.87
N GLU A 334 11.96 22.43 -20.55
CA GLU A 334 12.31 23.80 -20.98
C GLU A 334 11.24 24.45 -21.88
N ASP A 335 10.49 23.65 -22.66
CA ASP A 335 9.36 24.10 -23.48
C ASP A 335 8.07 24.39 -22.68
N GLY A 336 8.10 24.18 -21.36
CA GLY A 336 6.96 24.31 -20.45
C GLY A 336 5.97 23.15 -20.49
N SER A 337 6.22 22.11 -21.31
CA SER A 337 5.44 20.88 -21.31
C SER A 337 5.66 20.06 -20.04
N ARG A 338 4.76 19.12 -19.76
CA ARG A 338 4.80 18.27 -18.56
C ARG A 338 4.79 16.80 -18.93
N ILE A 339 5.75 16.05 -18.37
CA ILE A 339 5.89 14.61 -18.57
C ILE A 339 5.55 13.89 -17.28
N GLY A 340 4.60 12.96 -17.36
CA GLY A 340 4.23 12.09 -16.25
C GLY A 340 5.22 10.94 -16.08
N HIS A 341 5.55 10.61 -14.83
CA HIS A 341 6.49 9.53 -14.48
C HIS A 341 5.96 8.10 -14.68
N ILE A 342 4.72 7.94 -15.17
CA ILE A 342 4.11 6.63 -15.49
C ILE A 342 3.92 6.56 -17.00
N ILE A 343 4.53 5.55 -17.62
CA ILE A 343 4.48 5.28 -19.06
C ILE A 343 3.47 4.14 -19.32
N ASP A 344 2.73 4.23 -20.43
CA ASP A 344 1.96 3.10 -20.96
C ASP A 344 2.91 2.12 -21.70
N PRO A 345 3.13 0.89 -21.19
CA PRO A 345 4.10 -0.04 -21.80
C PRO A 345 3.77 -0.44 -23.24
N ARG A 346 2.51 -0.27 -23.66
CA ARG A 346 1.98 -0.77 -24.95
C ARG A 346 2.23 0.19 -26.11
N ASN A 347 2.53 1.46 -25.82
CA ASN A 347 2.85 2.50 -26.81
C ASN A 347 4.11 3.31 -26.46
N GLY A 348 4.68 3.08 -25.28
CA GLY A 348 5.92 3.70 -24.82
C GLY A 348 5.79 5.15 -24.36
N ARG A 349 4.61 5.76 -24.35
CA ARG A 349 4.42 7.19 -24.02
C ARG A 349 3.88 7.43 -22.60
N PRO A 350 4.21 8.56 -21.95
CA PRO A 350 3.65 8.96 -20.66
C PRO A 350 2.11 9.01 -20.64
N VAL A 351 1.50 8.53 -19.56
CA VAL A 351 0.04 8.52 -19.39
C VAL A 351 -0.48 9.94 -19.14
N ILE A 352 -1.43 10.38 -19.96
CA ILE A 352 -2.09 11.69 -19.82
C ILE A 352 -2.92 11.72 -18.52
N ARG A 353 -2.57 12.65 -17.63
CA ARG A 353 -3.17 12.84 -16.30
C ARG A 353 -4.64 13.26 -16.37
N SER A 354 -5.55 12.31 -16.18
CA SER A 354 -7.01 12.53 -16.13
C SER A 354 -7.61 12.33 -14.73
N ALA A 355 -6.95 11.57 -13.86
CA ALA A 355 -7.41 11.22 -12.51
C ALA A 355 -6.21 10.82 -11.61
N SER A 356 -6.48 10.51 -10.35
CA SER A 356 -5.74 9.48 -9.60
C SER A 356 -6.58 8.21 -9.47
N VAL A 357 -5.94 7.07 -9.21
CA VAL A 357 -6.60 5.78 -8.98
C VAL A 357 -6.11 5.19 -7.67
N THR A 358 -7.03 5.00 -6.73
CA THR A 358 -6.81 4.37 -5.44
C THR A 358 -7.35 2.94 -5.48
N VAL A 359 -6.55 1.95 -5.09
CA VAL A 359 -6.97 0.55 -5.03
C VAL A 359 -6.80 0.02 -3.63
N TRP A 360 -7.83 -0.65 -3.11
CA TRP A 360 -7.75 -1.49 -1.92
C TRP A 360 -7.63 -2.97 -2.29
N HIS A 361 -6.74 -3.68 -1.63
CA HIS A 361 -6.64 -5.14 -1.72
C HIS A 361 -6.01 -5.76 -0.46
N GLU A 362 -6.15 -7.07 -0.26
CA GLU A 362 -5.58 -7.79 0.90
C GLU A 362 -4.06 -7.97 0.80
N SER A 363 -3.61 -8.40 -0.38
CA SER A 363 -2.20 -8.34 -0.81
C SER A 363 -1.87 -6.93 -1.30
N ALA A 364 -0.82 -6.35 -0.72
CA ALA A 364 -0.29 -5.03 -1.05
C ALA A 364 0.42 -5.00 -2.41
N PHE A 365 1.08 -6.08 -2.82
CA PHE A 365 1.64 -6.23 -4.17
C PHE A 365 0.54 -6.05 -5.24
N VAL A 366 -0.61 -6.69 -5.05
CA VAL A 366 -1.74 -6.58 -5.98
C VAL A 366 -2.35 -5.17 -5.96
N ALA A 367 -2.40 -4.49 -4.82
CA ALA A 367 -2.86 -3.09 -4.77
C ALA A 367 -1.95 -2.16 -5.60
N ASP A 368 -0.63 -2.28 -5.42
CA ASP A 368 0.42 -1.49 -6.11
C ASP A 368 0.37 -1.68 -7.64
N VAL A 369 0.41 -2.94 -8.07
CA VAL A 369 0.29 -3.36 -9.47
C VAL A 369 -1.00 -2.85 -10.10
N LEU A 370 -2.14 -3.00 -9.40
CA LEU A 370 -3.44 -2.59 -9.93
C LEU A 370 -3.65 -1.08 -9.95
N SER A 371 -3.13 -0.31 -8.99
CA SER A 371 -3.26 1.16 -9.06
C SER A 371 -2.56 1.68 -10.31
N THR A 372 -1.39 1.14 -10.63
CA THR A 372 -0.64 1.45 -11.86
C THR A 372 -1.37 0.95 -13.11
N ALA A 373 -1.79 -0.32 -13.16
CA ALA A 373 -2.50 -0.90 -14.30
C ALA A 373 -3.78 -0.12 -14.65
N LEU A 374 -4.58 0.22 -13.64
CA LEU A 374 -5.86 0.92 -13.80
C LEU A 374 -5.68 2.38 -14.19
N TYR A 375 -4.59 3.03 -13.75
CA TYR A 375 -4.22 4.37 -14.24
C TYR A 375 -3.83 4.32 -15.73
N VAL A 376 -3.01 3.34 -16.15
CA VAL A 376 -2.62 3.11 -17.56
C VAL A 376 -3.80 2.66 -18.45
N MET A 377 -4.85 2.05 -17.88
CA MET A 377 -6.09 1.79 -18.61
C MET A 377 -6.95 3.04 -18.85
N GLY A 378 -6.76 4.13 -18.10
CA GLY A 378 -7.65 5.29 -18.10
C GLY A 378 -8.99 5.02 -17.41
N GLN A 379 -9.73 6.10 -17.09
CA GLN A 379 -10.86 6.02 -16.16
C GLN A 379 -11.97 5.05 -16.60
N ASP A 380 -12.48 5.15 -17.84
CA ASP A 380 -13.63 4.35 -18.29
C ASP A 380 -13.32 2.86 -18.48
N ARG A 381 -12.17 2.54 -19.08
CA ARG A 381 -11.75 1.14 -19.25
C ARG A 381 -11.32 0.54 -17.92
N GLY A 382 -10.60 1.29 -17.10
CA GLY A 382 -10.13 0.85 -15.79
C GLY A 382 -11.29 0.55 -14.84
N ILE A 383 -12.27 1.45 -14.69
CA ILE A 383 -13.42 1.22 -13.79
C ILE A 383 -14.24 0.00 -14.22
N ALA A 384 -14.47 -0.18 -15.53
CA ALA A 384 -15.20 -1.32 -16.07
C ALA A 384 -14.42 -2.65 -15.88
N TRP A 385 -13.12 -2.66 -16.15
CA TRP A 385 -12.26 -3.85 -15.99
C TRP A 385 -12.16 -4.29 -14.52
N ALA A 386 -12.09 -3.33 -13.59
CA ALA A 386 -12.04 -3.57 -12.15
C ALA A 386 -13.39 -4.04 -11.59
N ALA A 387 -14.49 -3.38 -11.94
CA ALA A 387 -15.83 -3.77 -11.50
C ALA A 387 -16.19 -5.20 -11.97
N ALA A 388 -15.84 -5.56 -13.22
CA ALA A 388 -16.02 -6.90 -13.77
C ALA A 388 -15.19 -8.00 -13.09
N ARG A 389 -14.29 -7.64 -12.16
CA ARG A 389 -13.42 -8.55 -11.37
C ARG A 389 -13.63 -8.42 -9.86
N GLY A 390 -14.60 -7.63 -9.40
CA GLY A 390 -14.81 -7.36 -7.97
C GLY A 390 -13.66 -6.60 -7.29
N ILE A 391 -12.81 -5.93 -8.07
CA ILE A 391 -11.64 -5.19 -7.55
C ILE A 391 -12.09 -3.86 -6.96
N ALA A 392 -11.73 -3.61 -5.70
CA ALA A 392 -12.07 -2.37 -5.00
C ALA A 392 -11.16 -1.22 -5.44
N ALA A 393 -11.54 -0.57 -6.55
CA ALA A 393 -10.90 0.65 -7.06
C ALA A 393 -11.81 1.88 -6.95
N CYS A 394 -11.19 3.05 -6.75
CA CYS A 394 -11.81 4.38 -6.81
C CYS A 394 -10.93 5.33 -7.65
N PHE A 395 -11.55 5.98 -8.64
CA PHE A 395 -10.93 6.96 -9.51
C PHE A 395 -11.37 8.36 -9.08
N ILE A 396 -10.43 9.27 -8.90
CA ILE A 396 -10.70 10.64 -8.45
C ILE A 396 -10.22 11.60 -9.54
N ALA A 397 -11.13 12.32 -10.18
CA ALA A 397 -10.83 13.34 -11.18
C ALA A 397 -11.00 14.75 -10.61
N SER A 398 -10.20 15.71 -11.08
CA SER A 398 -10.31 17.13 -10.74
C SER A 398 -10.00 17.97 -11.98
N ASP A 399 -10.85 18.93 -12.33
CA ASP A 399 -10.52 19.89 -13.39
C ASP A 399 -9.46 20.86 -12.86
N ARG A 400 -8.29 20.91 -13.50
CA ARG A 400 -7.16 21.86 -13.32
C ARG A 400 -7.21 22.71 -12.03
N ASP A 401 -6.64 22.16 -10.95
CA ASP A 401 -6.46 22.82 -9.64
C ASP A 401 -7.73 23.29 -8.91
N ALA A 402 -8.93 22.94 -9.40
CA ALA A 402 -10.20 23.25 -8.74
C ALA A 402 -10.28 22.68 -7.31
N ALA A 403 -11.20 23.26 -6.52
CA ALA A 403 -11.49 22.79 -5.17
C ALA A 403 -12.11 21.38 -5.17
N ASP A 404 -12.97 21.12 -6.16
CA ASP A 404 -13.88 19.98 -6.21
C ASP A 404 -13.32 18.78 -6.97
N VAL A 405 -13.71 17.58 -6.52
CA VAL A 405 -13.34 16.30 -7.13
C VAL A 405 -14.57 15.50 -7.54
N ARG A 406 -14.45 14.75 -8.63
CA ARG A 406 -15.44 13.76 -9.07
C ARG A 406 -14.93 12.36 -8.77
N PHE A 407 -15.62 11.65 -7.89
CA PHE A 407 -15.36 10.25 -7.58
C PHE A 407 -16.07 9.34 -8.58
N ARG A 408 -15.41 8.27 -9.02
CA ARG A 408 -16.01 7.10 -9.69
C ARG A 408 -15.43 5.85 -9.05
N ALA A 409 -16.22 5.18 -8.21
CA ALA A 409 -15.81 3.98 -7.52
C ALA A 409 -16.47 2.72 -8.11
N THR A 410 -15.85 1.58 -7.81
CA THR A 410 -16.39 0.26 -8.09
C THR A 410 -17.34 -0.15 -6.96
N PRO A 411 -18.37 -0.99 -7.23
CA PRO A 411 -19.26 -1.47 -6.17
C PRO A 411 -18.51 -2.18 -5.03
N ALA A 412 -17.39 -2.84 -5.33
CA ALA A 412 -16.51 -3.47 -4.34
C ALA A 412 -15.75 -2.47 -3.45
N PHE A 413 -15.48 -1.26 -3.95
CA PHE A 413 -14.91 -0.16 -3.15
C PHE A 413 -16.02 0.50 -2.32
N GLU A 414 -17.17 0.84 -2.91
CA GLU A 414 -18.27 1.52 -2.22
C GLU A 414 -18.87 0.67 -1.08
N ALA A 415 -18.97 -0.65 -1.28
CA ALA A 415 -19.40 -1.59 -0.24
C ALA A 415 -18.42 -1.71 0.95
N ARG A 416 -17.18 -1.20 0.80
CA ARG A 416 -16.15 -1.19 1.85
C ARG A 416 -15.91 0.20 2.43
N PHE A 417 -16.03 1.23 1.60
CA PHE A 417 -15.78 2.63 1.90
C PHE A 417 -16.90 3.49 1.27
N PRO A 418 -17.97 3.79 2.02
CA PRO A 418 -19.03 4.68 1.54
C PRO A 418 -18.46 6.04 1.14
N LEU A 419 -18.66 6.43 -0.11
CA LEU A 419 -18.22 7.73 -0.60
C LEU A 419 -19.07 8.87 0.01
N PRO A 420 -18.51 10.08 0.16
CA PRO A 420 -19.32 11.27 0.41
C PRO A 420 -20.32 11.46 -0.74
N ALA A 421 -21.51 11.95 -0.43
CA ALA A 421 -22.48 12.31 -1.45
C ALA A 421 -21.89 13.38 -2.39
N THR A 422 -21.94 13.14 -3.70
CA THR A 422 -21.62 14.14 -4.71
C THR A 422 -22.61 15.31 -4.58
N PRO A 423 -22.15 16.57 -4.56
CA PRO A 423 -23.01 17.75 -4.42
C PRO A 423 -23.90 18.02 -5.64
#